data_AF-A0A2T6E8A7-F1
#
_entry.id   AF-A0A2T6E8A7-F1
#
_cell.length_a   1.000
_cell.length_b   1.000
_cell.length_c   1.000
_cell.angle_alpha   90.00
_cell.angle_beta   90.00
_cell.angle_gamma   90.00
#
_symmetry.space_group_name_H-M   'P 1'
#
loop_
_entity.id
_entity.type
_entity.pdbx_description
1 polymer ?
#
loop_
_entity_poly.entity_id
_entity_poly.type
_entity_poly.pdbx_seq_one_letter_code
_entity_poly.pdbx_strand_id
1 'polypeptide(L)'
;MKPFFVFVSLAMASLSVQAEDTFFSIAGTTPIQQFERAGARAYVHRDLGRHLAIAGGYAQSEPQRGVSQGSVIARFSMPFQTSLNERVYPFAGIDQQIEAGAIEPAVFLGAGIEQQWIDQWGGFIETRYQLDREQDWHLQVGVRFWPGRAKRLDARVRSSDPDQARQDDDFNERIELSDVEQRQAQPQPEPEPEPEPEPQPEPEPVVQAEPEPEPEPVRSDSETDRFLASIMEQAKRDLPDGVYVHLGFFRQVQSIQRYRNLVTDYVWGDELLVHYDEPLNGFRVLIGPYTEPDARARRQDIREHDMDAFIYWVPQRDR
;
A
#
# COMPACT_ATOMS: atom_id res chain seq x y z
N MET A 1 21.73 -31.04 -12.41
CA MET A 1 21.32 -29.96 -11.48
C MET A 1 21.54 -28.52 -12.02
N LYS A 2 21.62 -28.30 -13.35
CA LYS A 2 21.68 -26.95 -13.95
C LYS A 2 20.35 -26.35 -14.49
N PRO A 3 19.22 -27.08 -14.69
CA PRO A 3 18.05 -26.46 -15.31
C PRO A 3 17.12 -25.71 -14.35
N PHE A 4 17.28 -25.84 -13.02
CA PHE A 4 16.35 -25.22 -12.05
C PHE A 4 16.65 -23.73 -11.78
N PHE A 5 17.93 -23.32 -11.88
CA PHE A 5 18.34 -21.93 -11.67
C PHE A 5 17.90 -20.98 -12.78
N VAL A 6 17.69 -21.48 -14.00
CA VAL A 6 17.16 -20.67 -15.10
C VAL A 6 15.67 -20.36 -14.89
N PHE A 7 14.92 -21.25 -14.23
CA PHE A 7 13.48 -21.09 -14.04
C PHE A 7 13.11 -19.98 -13.04
N VAL A 8 13.85 -19.82 -11.94
CA VAL A 8 13.57 -18.78 -10.93
C VAL A 8 13.95 -17.38 -11.44
N SER A 9 15.06 -17.27 -12.18
CA SER A 9 15.47 -15.99 -12.78
C SER A 9 14.61 -15.60 -13.99
N LEU A 10 14.17 -16.55 -14.83
CA LEU A 10 13.24 -16.25 -15.93
C LEU A 10 11.83 -15.89 -15.42
N ALA A 11 11.34 -16.55 -14.35
CA ALA A 11 10.02 -16.24 -13.79
C ALA A 11 9.93 -14.81 -13.24
N MET A 12 11.03 -14.26 -12.72
CA MET A 12 11.10 -12.86 -12.27
C MET A 12 11.13 -11.86 -13.44
N ALA A 13 11.69 -12.24 -14.60
CA ALA A 13 11.82 -11.37 -15.76
C ALA A 13 10.60 -11.41 -16.72
N SER A 14 9.80 -12.48 -16.72
CA SER A 14 8.67 -12.65 -17.65
C SER A 14 7.29 -12.35 -17.06
N LEU A 15 7.17 -11.97 -15.79
CA LEU A 15 5.91 -11.51 -15.19
C LEU A 15 5.71 -10.01 -15.38
N SER A 16 5.69 -9.59 -16.64
CA SER A 16 5.04 -8.36 -17.07
C SER A 16 3.56 -8.67 -17.26
N VAL A 17 2.73 -8.22 -16.32
CA VAL A 17 1.30 -7.83 -16.44
C VAL A 17 0.71 -7.92 -15.01
N GLN A 18 0.44 -6.74 -14.43
CA GLN A 18 -0.46 -6.52 -13.28
C GLN A 18 -0.09 -7.04 -11.87
N ALA A 19 1.19 -7.22 -11.50
CA ALA A 19 1.54 -7.40 -10.09
C ALA A 19 1.47 -6.06 -9.35
N GLU A 20 0.48 -5.90 -8.46
CA GLU A 20 0.05 -4.58 -7.99
C GLU A 20 0.84 -3.99 -6.81
N ASP A 21 1.54 -4.78 -6.00
CA ASP A 21 2.33 -4.28 -4.88
C ASP A 21 3.69 -5.03 -4.77
N THR A 22 4.78 -4.26 -4.81
CA THR A 22 6.14 -4.73 -4.48
C THR A 22 6.51 -4.17 -3.11
N PHE A 23 7.10 -4.99 -2.25
CA PHE A 23 7.54 -4.55 -0.93
C PHE A 23 8.89 -5.12 -0.52
N PHE A 24 9.54 -4.42 0.40
CA PHE A 24 10.88 -4.72 0.88
C PHE A 24 10.80 -5.11 2.34
N SER A 25 11.64 -6.04 2.78
CA SER A 25 11.70 -6.37 4.21
C SER A 25 13.12 -6.59 4.68
N ILE A 26 13.44 -6.09 5.88
CA ILE A 26 14.70 -6.33 6.58
C ILE A 26 14.37 -6.92 7.94
N ALA A 27 15.09 -7.96 8.34
CA ALA A 27 14.83 -8.67 9.59
C ALA A 27 16.10 -9.19 10.25
N GLY A 28 16.11 -9.17 11.58
CA GLY A 28 17.01 -9.99 12.39
C GLY A 28 16.43 -11.39 12.54
N THR A 29 17.29 -12.40 12.52
CA THR A 29 16.91 -13.81 12.73
C THR A 29 17.85 -14.44 13.74
N THR A 30 17.35 -15.34 14.58
CA THR A 30 18.19 -16.07 15.54
C THR A 30 17.59 -17.44 15.85
N PRO A 31 18.42 -18.49 16.06
CA PRO A 31 17.95 -19.72 16.67
C PRO A 31 17.38 -19.44 18.06
N ILE A 32 16.23 -20.02 18.40
CA ILE A 32 15.54 -19.80 19.69
C ILE A 32 16.38 -20.33 20.86
N GLN A 33 17.22 -21.34 20.62
CA GLN A 33 18.09 -21.91 21.65
C GLN A 33 19.44 -21.17 21.78
N GLN A 34 19.81 -20.32 20.81
CA GLN A 34 21.16 -19.76 20.70
C GLN A 34 21.12 -18.30 20.22
N PHE A 35 20.64 -17.39 21.09
CA PHE A 35 20.47 -15.97 20.79
C PHE A 35 21.75 -15.22 20.37
N GLU A 36 22.92 -15.74 20.73
CA GLU A 36 24.22 -15.18 20.34
C GLU A 36 24.50 -15.32 18.84
N ARG A 37 23.72 -16.15 18.13
CA ARG A 37 23.86 -16.45 16.70
C ARG A 37 22.90 -15.63 15.84
N ALA A 38 22.83 -14.33 16.13
CA ALA A 38 21.98 -13.43 15.37
C ALA A 38 22.51 -13.28 13.93
N GLY A 39 21.58 -13.36 12.97
CA GLY A 39 21.79 -13.09 11.55
C GLY A 39 20.86 -12.00 11.04
N ALA A 40 21.06 -11.62 9.79
CA ALA A 40 20.24 -10.62 9.11
C ALA A 40 19.70 -11.17 7.79
N ARG A 41 18.49 -10.74 7.43
CA ARG A 41 17.83 -11.10 6.17
C ARG A 41 17.26 -9.86 5.50
N ALA A 42 17.37 -9.79 4.18
CA ALA A 42 16.76 -8.78 3.35
C ALA A 42 16.05 -9.43 2.17
N TYR A 43 14.85 -8.96 1.86
CA TYR A 43 14.00 -9.54 0.82
C TYR A 43 13.36 -8.45 -0.04
N VAL A 44 13.19 -8.76 -1.33
CA VAL A 44 12.28 -8.08 -2.25
C VAL A 44 11.13 -9.04 -2.54
N HIS A 45 9.93 -8.63 -2.18
CA HIS A 45 8.70 -9.40 -2.33
C HIS A 45 7.83 -8.82 -3.44
N ARG A 46 7.07 -9.68 -4.10
CA ARG A 46 6.04 -9.35 -5.07
C ARG A 46 4.78 -10.13 -4.74
N ASP A 47 3.68 -9.42 -4.54
CA ASP A 47 2.36 -10.02 -4.35
C ASP A 47 1.81 -10.53 -5.70
N LEU A 48 1.32 -11.76 -5.71
CA LEU A 48 0.62 -12.42 -6.79
C LEU A 48 -0.86 -12.58 -6.38
N GLY A 49 -1.63 -11.51 -6.56
CA GLY A 49 -3.01 -11.43 -6.08
C GLY A 49 -3.10 -11.17 -4.58
N ARG A 50 -4.17 -11.64 -3.93
CA ARG A 50 -4.47 -11.31 -2.52
C ARG A 50 -3.87 -12.26 -1.48
N HIS A 51 -3.43 -13.44 -1.90
CA HIS A 51 -3.14 -14.56 -0.98
C HIS A 51 -1.79 -15.21 -1.20
N LEU A 52 -0.98 -14.68 -2.12
CA LEU A 52 0.32 -15.27 -2.42
C LEU A 52 1.32 -14.16 -2.63
N ALA A 53 2.47 -14.25 -1.96
CA ALA A 53 3.64 -13.44 -2.25
C ALA A 53 4.81 -14.34 -2.60
N ILE A 54 5.60 -13.92 -3.59
CA ILE A 54 6.89 -14.52 -3.91
C ILE A 54 8.01 -13.54 -3.56
N ALA A 55 9.12 -14.02 -3.03
CA ALA A 55 10.25 -13.15 -2.73
C ALA A 55 11.59 -13.76 -3.07
N GLY A 56 12.51 -12.89 -3.49
CA GLY A 56 13.93 -13.15 -3.65
C GLY A 56 14.71 -12.31 -2.64
N GLY A 57 15.71 -12.90 -1.99
CA GLY A 57 16.44 -12.18 -0.96
C GLY A 57 17.85 -12.69 -0.70
N TYR A 58 18.50 -11.98 0.20
CA TYR A 58 19.79 -12.31 0.76
C TYR A 58 19.62 -12.61 2.25
N ALA A 59 20.25 -13.67 2.73
CA ALA A 59 20.47 -13.88 4.15
C ALA A 59 21.94 -14.04 4.45
N GLN A 60 22.30 -13.49 5.60
CA GLN A 60 23.56 -13.72 6.28
C GLN A 60 23.23 -14.43 7.60
N SER A 61 23.37 -15.75 7.59
CA SER A 61 23.35 -16.58 8.79
C SER A 61 24.70 -16.49 9.47
N GLU A 62 24.73 -16.03 10.73
CA GLU A 62 25.93 -15.93 11.58
C GLU A 62 27.16 -15.21 10.96
N PRO A 63 27.66 -14.13 11.55
CA PRO A 63 29.04 -13.73 11.30
C PRO A 63 30.00 -14.75 11.97
N GLN A 64 30.20 -15.92 11.36
CA GLN A 64 31.44 -16.64 11.64
C GLN A 64 32.59 -15.74 11.20
N ARG A 65 33.52 -15.44 12.10
CA ARG A 65 34.68 -14.58 11.79
C ARG A 65 35.38 -15.12 10.54
N GLY A 66 35.27 -14.38 9.43
CA GLY A 66 35.94 -14.68 8.17
C GLY A 66 35.11 -15.40 7.10
N VAL A 67 33.81 -15.66 7.33
CA VAL A 67 32.93 -16.30 6.33
C VAL A 67 31.66 -15.48 6.15
N SER A 68 31.60 -14.66 5.09
CA SER A 68 30.35 -14.06 4.64
C SER A 68 29.58 -15.10 3.82
N GLN A 69 28.86 -16.00 4.49
CA GLN A 69 27.94 -16.91 3.81
C GLN A 69 26.66 -16.15 3.47
N GLY A 70 26.68 -15.56 2.29
CA GLY A 70 25.49 -15.07 1.63
C GLY A 70 24.71 -16.23 1.03
N SER A 71 23.41 -16.27 1.26
CA SER A 71 22.51 -17.23 0.62
C SER A 71 21.40 -16.53 -0.13
N VAL A 72 21.03 -17.09 -1.28
CA VAL A 72 19.83 -16.68 -2.02
C VAL A 72 18.63 -17.37 -1.38
N ILE A 73 17.58 -16.60 -1.09
CA ILE A 73 16.33 -17.13 -0.54
C ILE A 73 15.20 -16.92 -1.54
N ALA A 74 14.46 -18.00 -1.82
CA ALA A 74 13.13 -17.94 -2.41
C ALA A 74 12.08 -18.15 -1.31
N ARG A 75 11.08 -17.28 -1.24
CA ARG A 75 9.99 -17.37 -0.25
C ARG A 75 8.63 -17.37 -0.92
N PHE A 76 7.75 -18.24 -0.42
CA PHE A 76 6.32 -18.25 -0.73
C PHE A 76 5.56 -17.95 0.55
N SER A 77 4.64 -16.99 0.56
CA SER A 77 3.82 -16.71 1.75
C SER A 77 2.36 -16.45 1.45
N MET A 78 1.49 -16.88 2.36
CA MET A 78 0.04 -16.73 2.28
C MET A 78 -0.46 -15.84 3.44
N PRO A 79 -0.76 -14.55 3.20
CA PRO A 79 -1.42 -13.72 4.20
C PRO A 79 -2.89 -14.13 4.34
N PHE A 80 -3.38 -14.23 5.58
CA PHE A 80 -4.80 -14.43 5.85
C PHE A 80 -5.44 -13.10 6.28
N GLN A 81 -6.57 -12.76 5.67
CA GLN A 81 -7.40 -11.66 6.18
C GLN A 81 -8.17 -12.15 7.40
N THR A 82 -8.10 -11.42 8.50
CA THR A 82 -8.92 -11.66 9.68
C THR A 82 -9.85 -10.47 9.88
N SER A 83 -11.08 -10.72 10.31
CA SER A 83 -12.04 -9.65 10.65
C SER A 83 -11.70 -8.93 11.97
N LEU A 84 -10.64 -9.37 12.66
CA LEU A 84 -10.35 -9.00 14.05
C LEU A 84 -9.61 -7.66 14.18
N ASN A 85 -8.90 -7.21 13.14
CA ASN A 85 -8.28 -5.89 13.07
C ASN A 85 -7.74 -5.68 11.64
N GLU A 86 -8.06 -4.55 10.98
CA GLU A 86 -7.58 -4.24 9.61
C GLU A 86 -6.05 -4.14 9.50
N ARG A 87 -5.30 -4.26 10.61
CA ARG A 87 -3.86 -4.02 10.67
C ARG A 87 -3.03 -5.21 11.11
N VAL A 88 -3.64 -6.36 11.41
CA VAL A 88 -2.92 -7.56 11.88
C VAL A 88 -3.17 -8.70 10.91
N TYR A 89 -2.11 -9.13 10.22
CA TYR A 89 -2.17 -10.12 9.16
C TYR A 89 -1.32 -11.35 9.52
N PRO A 90 -1.93 -12.46 9.94
CA PRO A 90 -1.19 -13.71 10.05
C PRO A 90 -0.74 -14.16 8.67
N PHE A 91 0.40 -14.84 8.61
CA PHE A 91 0.91 -15.45 7.39
C PHE A 91 1.65 -16.76 7.68
N ALA A 92 1.66 -17.66 6.70
CA ALA A 92 2.52 -18.83 6.68
C ALA A 92 3.37 -18.82 5.41
N GLY A 93 4.54 -19.45 5.44
CA GLY A 93 5.40 -19.51 4.26
C GLY A 93 6.44 -20.62 4.26
N ILE A 94 7.06 -20.79 3.09
CA ILE A 94 8.16 -21.73 2.86
C ILE A 94 9.32 -20.94 2.29
N ASP A 95 10.48 -21.07 2.92
CA ASP A 95 11.73 -20.44 2.48
C ASP A 95 12.72 -21.53 2.07
N GLN A 96 13.29 -21.39 0.88
CA GLN A 96 14.41 -22.21 0.43
C GLN A 96 15.67 -21.36 0.40
N GLN A 97 16.68 -21.75 1.17
CA GLN A 97 17.95 -21.04 1.33
C GLN A 97 19.07 -21.84 0.66
N ILE A 98 19.75 -21.21 -0.30
CA ILE A 98 20.87 -21.82 -1.03
C ILE A 98 22.16 -21.12 -0.62
N GLU A 99 23.00 -21.81 0.15
CA GLU A 99 24.33 -21.33 0.52
C GLU A 99 25.35 -21.58 -0.59
N ALA A 100 26.27 -20.64 -0.79
CA ALA A 100 27.36 -20.81 -1.73
C ALA A 100 28.23 -22.03 -1.36
N GLY A 101 28.21 -23.05 -2.22
CA GLY A 101 28.98 -24.29 -2.02
C GLY A 101 28.22 -25.41 -1.32
N ALA A 102 26.99 -25.19 -0.85
CA ALA A 102 26.15 -26.25 -0.33
C ALA A 102 25.57 -27.12 -1.48
N ILE A 103 25.55 -28.43 -1.27
CA ILE A 103 24.97 -29.40 -2.23
C ILE A 103 23.44 -29.42 -2.11
N GLU A 104 22.94 -29.23 -0.89
CA GLU A 104 21.52 -29.31 -0.55
C GLU A 104 21.03 -27.97 0.00
N PRO A 105 19.90 -27.44 -0.49
CA PRO A 105 19.32 -26.21 0.04
C PRO A 105 18.64 -26.46 1.39
N ALA A 106 18.78 -25.53 2.32
CA ALA A 106 18.02 -25.58 3.57
C ALA A 106 16.58 -25.12 3.33
N VAL A 107 15.60 -25.93 3.75
CA VAL A 107 14.18 -25.59 3.65
C VAL A 107 13.62 -25.24 5.02
N PHE A 108 12.92 -24.11 5.11
CA PHE A 108 12.26 -23.64 6.32
C PHE A 108 10.76 -23.52 6.12
N LEU A 109 9.99 -23.92 7.13
CA LEU A 109 8.56 -23.63 7.25
C LEU A 109 8.37 -22.50 8.26
N GLY A 110 7.70 -21.43 7.86
CA GLY A 110 7.48 -20.24 8.67
C GLY A 110 6.01 -20.00 8.96
N ALA A 111 5.71 -19.52 10.17
CA ALA A 111 4.42 -18.96 10.53
C ALA A 111 4.63 -17.70 11.37
N GLY A 112 3.87 -16.65 11.09
CA GLY A 112 4.08 -15.35 11.71
C GLY A 112 2.88 -14.44 11.64
N ILE A 113 3.05 -13.25 12.21
CA ILE A 113 2.07 -12.18 12.22
C ILE A 113 2.77 -10.90 11.77
N GLU A 114 2.12 -10.19 10.86
CA GLU A 114 2.48 -8.83 10.48
C GLU A 114 1.52 -7.84 11.14
N GLN A 115 2.06 -6.72 11.62
CA GLN A 115 1.29 -5.58 12.06
C GLN A 115 1.63 -4.35 11.20
N GLN A 116 0.63 -3.83 10.50
CA GLN A 116 0.76 -2.61 9.72
C GLN A 116 0.51 -1.38 10.59
N TRP A 117 1.47 -0.47 10.66
CA TRP A 117 1.35 0.77 11.45
C TRP A 117 0.76 1.89 10.60
N ILE A 118 1.27 2.02 9.38
CA ILE A 118 0.82 2.94 8.35
C ILE A 118 0.87 2.25 6.98
N ASP A 119 0.28 2.89 5.98
CA ASP A 119 0.14 2.37 4.63
C ASP A 119 1.45 1.84 4.01
N GLN A 120 2.55 2.49 4.35
CA GLN A 120 3.88 2.24 3.79
C GLN A 120 4.74 1.34 4.69
N TRP A 121 4.41 1.17 5.97
CA TRP A 121 5.29 0.55 6.96
C TRP A 121 4.54 -0.39 7.91
N GLY A 122 5.17 -1.51 8.20
CA GLY A 122 4.70 -2.50 9.15
C GLY A 122 5.85 -3.28 9.78
N GLY A 123 5.59 -3.85 10.95
CA GLY A 123 6.48 -4.79 11.62
C GLY A 123 5.98 -6.22 11.44
N PHE A 124 6.86 -7.20 11.59
CA PHE A 124 6.45 -8.59 11.66
C PHE A 124 7.30 -9.39 12.65
N ILE A 125 6.68 -10.45 13.16
CA ILE A 125 7.32 -11.50 13.94
C ILE A 125 6.99 -12.85 13.33
N GLU A 126 7.97 -13.72 13.20
CA GLU A 126 7.84 -15.02 12.55
C GLU A 126 8.66 -16.08 13.27
N THR A 127 8.05 -17.25 13.49
CA THR A 127 8.74 -18.47 13.91
C THR A 127 8.96 -19.37 12.70
N ARG A 128 10.16 -19.96 12.60
CA ARG A 128 10.56 -20.78 11.46
C ARG A 128 11.16 -22.09 11.93
N TYR A 129 10.83 -23.17 11.24
CA TYR A 129 11.35 -24.51 11.50
C TYR A 129 12.17 -24.99 10.31
N GLN A 130 13.43 -25.36 10.51
CA GLN A 130 14.27 -25.95 9.47
C GLN A 130 13.99 -27.45 9.33
N LEU A 131 13.68 -27.93 8.12
CA LEU A 131 13.27 -29.33 7.91
C LEU A 131 14.42 -30.34 8.03
N ASP A 132 15.64 -29.96 7.63
CA ASP A 132 16.77 -30.90 7.54
C ASP A 132 17.60 -31.01 8.83
N ARG A 133 17.31 -30.18 9.83
CA ARG A 133 17.96 -30.21 11.15
C ARG A 133 16.91 -30.45 12.21
N GLU A 134 17.00 -31.58 12.91
CA GLU A 134 16.11 -31.87 14.03
C GLU A 134 16.14 -30.72 15.05
N GLN A 135 14.98 -30.07 15.22
CA GLN A 135 14.71 -29.05 16.26
C GLN A 135 15.38 -27.68 16.12
N ASP A 136 15.77 -27.25 14.92
CA ASP A 136 16.31 -25.90 14.73
C ASP A 136 15.19 -24.87 14.45
N TRP A 137 14.58 -24.38 15.53
CA TRP A 137 13.61 -23.29 15.48
C TRP A 137 14.31 -21.93 15.48
N HIS A 138 13.90 -21.06 14.57
CA HIS A 138 14.38 -19.69 14.46
C HIS A 138 13.25 -18.71 14.75
N LEU A 139 13.59 -17.62 15.43
CA LEU A 139 12.75 -16.45 15.59
C LEU A 139 13.27 -15.33 14.67
N GLN A 140 12.35 -14.72 13.93
CA GLN A 140 12.63 -13.61 13.03
C GLN A 140 11.75 -12.42 13.41
N VAL A 141 12.36 -11.24 13.51
CA VAL A 141 11.68 -9.97 13.77
C VAL A 141 12.19 -8.94 12.78
N GLY A 142 11.28 -8.22 12.13
CA GLY A 142 11.68 -7.28 11.09
C GLY A 142 10.64 -6.23 10.76
N VAL A 143 11.01 -5.41 9.78
CA VAL A 143 10.17 -4.34 9.22
C VAL A 143 9.92 -4.59 7.74
N ARG A 144 8.77 -4.14 7.25
CA ARG A 144 8.34 -4.19 5.86
C ARG A 144 8.02 -2.78 5.37
N PHE A 145 8.38 -2.50 4.12
CA PHE A 145 8.18 -1.23 3.44
C PHE A 145 7.55 -1.42 2.06
N TRP A 146 6.42 -0.73 1.82
CA TRP A 146 5.67 -0.77 0.55
C TRP A 146 5.79 0.56 -0.20
N PRO A 147 6.82 0.77 -1.06
CA PRO A 147 6.98 2.04 -1.75
C PRO A 147 5.83 2.35 -2.72
N GLY A 148 5.24 1.33 -3.34
CA GLY A 148 4.07 1.50 -4.22
C GLY A 148 2.85 2.08 -3.48
N ARG A 149 2.73 1.81 -2.18
CA ARG A 149 1.62 2.31 -1.36
C ARG A 149 1.78 3.77 -0.94
N ALA A 150 2.97 4.35 -1.05
CA ALA A 150 3.16 5.78 -0.85
C ALA A 150 2.34 6.61 -1.84
N LYS A 151 2.18 6.11 -3.07
CA LYS A 151 1.34 6.71 -4.11
C LYS A 151 -0.15 6.32 -3.99
N ARG A 152 -0.47 5.31 -3.18
CA ARG A 152 -1.84 4.79 -2.98
C ARG A 152 -2.57 5.37 -1.77
N LEU A 153 -1.97 6.29 -1.01
CA LEU A 153 -2.78 7.09 -0.07
C LEU A 153 -3.90 7.83 -0.85
N ASP A 154 -3.62 8.22 -2.10
CA ASP A 154 -4.62 8.71 -3.06
C ASP A 154 -5.57 7.60 -3.56
N ALA A 155 -5.10 6.35 -3.68
CA ALA A 155 -5.90 5.25 -4.25
C ALA A 155 -6.78 4.50 -3.24
N ARG A 156 -6.50 4.53 -1.92
CA ARG A 156 -7.44 4.01 -0.91
C ARG A 156 -8.63 4.95 -0.67
N VAL A 157 -8.46 6.24 -1.00
CA VAL A 157 -9.60 7.15 -1.22
C VAL A 157 -10.41 6.70 -2.45
N ARG A 158 -9.77 6.09 -3.47
CA ARG A 158 -10.44 5.55 -4.66
C ARG A 158 -11.10 4.18 -4.51
N SER A 159 -10.71 3.36 -3.53
CA SER A 159 -11.19 1.97 -3.40
C SER A 159 -12.28 1.76 -2.35
N SER A 160 -12.93 2.83 -1.89
CA SER A 160 -14.20 2.72 -1.16
C SER A 160 -15.39 2.66 -2.13
N ASP A 161 -15.21 1.88 -3.19
CA ASP A 161 -16.27 1.47 -4.11
C ASP A 161 -17.08 0.38 -3.38
N PRO A 162 -18.38 0.57 -3.12
CA PRO A 162 -19.22 -0.49 -2.59
C PRO A 162 -19.33 -1.56 -3.68
N ASP A 163 -18.72 -2.72 -3.43
CA ASP A 163 -18.89 -3.97 -4.17
C ASP A 163 -20.38 -4.40 -4.13
N GLN A 164 -21.24 -3.70 -4.89
CA GLN A 164 -22.52 -4.12 -5.49
C GLN A 164 -22.94 -3.15 -6.61
N ALA A 165 -22.00 -2.70 -7.45
CA ALA A 165 -22.40 -2.21 -8.78
C ALA A 165 -22.94 -3.42 -9.55
N ARG A 166 -24.28 -3.57 -9.60
CA ARG A 166 -24.93 -4.36 -10.64
C ARG A 166 -24.41 -3.83 -11.96
N GLN A 167 -23.64 -4.67 -12.63
CA GLN A 167 -23.25 -4.47 -14.01
C GLN A 167 -24.53 -4.69 -14.83
N ASP A 168 -25.29 -3.62 -15.06
CA ASP A 168 -26.39 -3.67 -16.02
C ASP A 168 -25.76 -3.80 -17.40
N ASP A 169 -25.86 -5.02 -17.93
CA ASP A 169 -25.60 -5.41 -19.31
C ASP A 169 -26.52 -4.62 -20.25
N ASP A 170 -26.14 -3.42 -20.67
CA ASP A 170 -26.77 -2.79 -21.84
C ASP A 170 -25.88 -1.80 -22.62
N PHE A 171 -24.56 -1.96 -22.56
CA PHE A 171 -23.64 -1.20 -23.43
C PHE A 171 -23.34 -1.99 -24.70
N ASN A 172 -24.35 -2.11 -25.56
CA ASN A 172 -24.21 -2.69 -26.90
C ASN A 172 -24.03 -1.59 -27.96
N GLU A 173 -23.12 -0.63 -27.71
CA GLU A 173 -22.63 0.28 -28.75
C GLU A 173 -21.37 -0.29 -29.37
N ARG A 174 -21.57 -0.77 -30.60
CA ARG A 174 -20.57 -1.27 -31.53
C ARG A 174 -19.56 -0.16 -31.84
N ILE A 175 -18.39 -0.19 -31.19
CA ILE A 175 -17.24 0.61 -31.60
C ILE A 175 -16.79 0.08 -32.97
N GLU A 176 -17.06 0.84 -34.02
CA GLU A 176 -16.53 0.58 -35.35
C GLU A 176 -15.01 0.81 -35.34
N LEU A 177 -14.27 -0.30 -35.31
CA LEU A 177 -12.83 -0.35 -35.53
C LEU A 177 -12.54 -0.16 -37.03
N SER A 178 -12.49 1.09 -37.47
CA SER A 178 -11.87 1.47 -38.73
C SER A 178 -11.07 2.74 -38.51
N ASP A 179 -9.73 2.59 -38.50
CA ASP A 179 -8.69 3.60 -38.73
C ASP A 179 -7.54 3.59 -37.69
N VAL A 180 -6.93 2.43 -37.46
CA VAL A 180 -5.56 2.36 -36.91
C VAL A 180 -4.75 1.26 -37.61
N GLU A 181 -4.68 1.30 -38.94
CA GLU A 181 -3.61 0.64 -39.70
C GLU A 181 -2.87 1.70 -40.51
N GLN A 182 -1.73 2.15 -39.97
CA GLN A 182 -0.53 2.68 -40.65
C GLN A 182 0.12 3.81 -39.85
N ARG A 183 0.95 3.46 -38.86
CA ARG A 183 2.18 4.22 -38.61
C ARG A 183 3.34 3.24 -38.46
N GLN A 184 4.14 3.23 -39.52
CA GLN A 184 5.37 2.47 -39.69
C GLN A 184 6.40 2.79 -38.62
N ALA A 185 7.20 1.77 -38.33
CA ALA A 185 8.38 1.79 -37.49
C ALA A 185 9.38 2.88 -37.89
N GLN A 186 9.86 3.64 -36.90
CA GLN A 186 11.18 4.27 -36.94
C GLN A 186 12.03 3.66 -35.80
N PRO A 187 13.31 3.34 -36.05
CA PRO A 187 14.21 2.89 -34.99
C PRO A 187 14.55 4.05 -34.04
N GLN A 188 14.51 3.79 -32.73
CA GLN A 188 15.03 4.70 -31.72
C GLN A 188 16.55 4.85 -31.87
N PRO A 189 17.12 6.06 -31.70
CA PRO A 189 18.56 6.23 -31.57
C PRO A 189 19.08 5.61 -30.26
N GLU A 190 20.29 5.05 -30.32
CA GLU A 190 21.01 4.50 -29.17
C GLU A 190 21.20 5.57 -28.07
N PRO A 191 21.05 5.23 -26.78
CA PRO A 191 21.35 6.14 -25.69
C PRO A 191 22.86 6.41 -25.61
N GLU A 192 23.24 7.68 -25.61
CA GLU A 192 24.60 8.13 -25.30
C GLU A 192 24.98 7.73 -23.86
N PRO A 193 26.27 7.46 -23.58
CA PRO A 193 26.73 7.09 -22.25
C PRO A 193 26.54 8.22 -21.24
N GLU A 194 25.91 7.90 -20.11
CA GLU A 194 25.79 8.81 -18.98
C GLU A 194 27.18 9.20 -18.44
N PRO A 195 27.41 10.49 -18.10
CA PRO A 195 28.65 10.93 -17.48
C PRO A 195 28.83 10.30 -16.08
N GLU A 196 30.07 9.95 -15.75
CA GLU A 196 30.45 9.44 -14.44
C GLU A 196 30.06 10.43 -13.32
N PRO A 197 29.53 9.94 -12.19
CA PRO A 197 29.19 10.79 -11.06
C PRO A 197 30.45 11.42 -10.46
N GLU A 198 30.46 12.76 -10.39
CA GLU A 198 31.47 13.51 -9.66
C GLU A 198 31.48 13.13 -8.16
N PRO A 199 32.65 13.17 -7.51
CA PRO A 199 32.80 12.82 -6.10
C PRO A 199 31.93 13.73 -5.21
N GLN A 200 31.17 13.10 -4.31
CA GLN A 200 30.38 13.82 -3.31
C GLN A 200 31.30 14.63 -2.39
N PRO A 201 30.93 15.89 -2.04
CA PRO A 201 31.65 16.67 -1.05
C PRO A 201 31.60 15.99 0.32
N GLU A 202 32.71 16.06 1.06
CA GLU A 202 32.80 15.58 2.44
C GLU A 202 31.77 16.31 3.32
N PRO A 203 31.10 15.61 4.25
CA PRO A 203 30.13 16.21 5.15
C PRO A 203 30.81 17.26 6.05
N GLU A 204 30.33 18.49 5.95
CA GLU A 204 30.69 19.57 6.88
C GLU A 204 30.31 19.20 8.33
N PRO A 205 31.06 19.72 9.32
CA PRO A 205 30.80 19.43 10.73
C PRO A 205 29.39 19.86 11.14
N VAL A 206 28.65 18.91 11.69
CA VAL A 206 27.31 19.09 12.23
C VAL A 206 27.35 20.16 13.32
N VAL A 207 26.81 21.33 13.02
CA VAL A 207 26.52 22.36 14.03
C VAL A 207 25.50 21.74 14.98
N GLN A 208 25.83 21.66 16.28
CA GLN A 208 24.85 21.28 17.29
C GLN A 208 23.70 22.29 17.21
N ALA A 209 22.54 21.82 16.75
CA ALA A 209 21.32 22.61 16.79
C ALA A 209 21.06 22.96 18.26
N GLU A 210 20.97 24.26 18.53
CA GLU A 210 20.39 24.75 19.78
C GLU A 210 19.00 24.10 19.96
N PRO A 211 18.58 23.83 21.20
CA PRO A 211 17.28 23.23 21.46
C PRO A 211 16.19 24.02 20.75
N GLU A 212 15.41 23.34 19.89
CA GLU A 212 14.26 23.94 19.25
C GLU A 212 13.37 24.58 20.33
N PRO A 213 12.95 25.84 20.15
CA PRO A 213 12.04 26.48 21.07
C PRO A 213 10.78 25.61 21.21
N GLU A 214 10.33 25.41 22.45
CA GLU A 214 9.07 24.72 22.72
C GLU A 214 7.98 25.32 21.82
N PRO A 215 7.22 24.49 21.09
CA PRO A 215 6.19 24.98 20.19
C PRO A 215 5.24 25.87 20.98
N GLU A 216 5.14 27.13 20.58
CA GLU A 216 4.14 28.03 21.15
C GLU A 216 2.77 27.36 21.07
N PRO A 217 1.92 27.47 22.11
CA PRO A 217 0.57 26.95 22.04
C PRO A 217 -0.12 27.59 20.85
N VAL A 218 -0.42 26.77 19.84
CA VAL A 218 -1.22 27.16 18.67
C VAL A 218 -2.50 27.75 19.24
N ARG A 219 -2.64 29.07 19.15
CA ARG A 219 -3.88 29.75 19.51
C ARG A 219 -4.95 29.11 18.63
N SER A 220 -5.90 28.42 19.25
CA SER A 220 -7.06 27.94 18.52
C SER A 220 -7.80 29.17 18.03
N ASP A 221 -7.72 29.42 16.72
CA ASP A 221 -8.54 30.44 16.12
C ASP A 221 -9.98 30.04 16.38
N SER A 222 -10.71 30.87 17.13
CA SER A 222 -12.10 30.63 17.52
C SER A 222 -13.06 30.35 16.34
N GLU A 223 -12.60 30.63 15.11
CA GLU A 223 -13.27 30.33 13.85
C GLU A 223 -13.11 28.86 13.45
N THR A 224 -11.92 28.27 13.64
CA THR A 224 -11.67 26.84 13.40
C THR A 224 -12.48 25.98 14.36
N ASP A 225 -12.53 26.35 15.64
CA ASP A 225 -13.32 25.62 16.65
C ASP A 225 -14.82 25.70 16.35
N ARG A 226 -15.32 26.89 15.98
CA ARG A 226 -16.72 27.07 15.55
C ARG A 226 -17.03 26.29 14.27
N PHE A 227 -16.09 26.24 13.34
CA PHE A 227 -16.23 25.50 12.10
C PHE A 227 -16.27 23.98 12.34
N LEU A 228 -15.34 23.43 13.11
CA LEU A 228 -15.31 22.00 13.47
C LEU A 228 -16.61 21.60 14.18
N ALA A 229 -17.13 22.43 15.09
CA ALA A 229 -18.41 22.19 15.72
C ALA A 229 -19.56 22.14 14.70
N SER A 230 -19.57 23.04 13.70
CA SER A 230 -20.59 23.04 12.64
C SER A 230 -20.54 21.78 11.76
N ILE A 231 -19.34 21.31 11.39
CA ILE A 231 -19.16 20.05 10.66
C ILE A 231 -19.66 18.88 11.50
N MET A 232 -19.32 18.82 12.79
CA MET A 232 -19.76 17.73 13.65
C MET A 232 -21.28 17.68 13.79
N GLU A 233 -21.94 18.84 13.86
CA GLU A 233 -23.41 18.90 13.89
C GLU A 233 -24.04 18.52 12.55
N GLN A 234 -23.43 18.89 11.42
CA GLN A 234 -23.88 18.46 10.09
C GLN A 234 -23.67 16.95 9.90
N ALA A 235 -22.52 16.42 10.33
CA ALA A 235 -22.15 15.02 10.18
C ALA A 235 -23.06 14.06 10.94
N LYS A 236 -23.65 14.51 12.04
CA LYS A 236 -24.66 13.77 12.80
C LYS A 236 -26.04 13.73 12.13
N ARG A 237 -26.28 14.55 11.11
CA ARG A 237 -27.55 14.52 10.38
C ARG A 237 -27.58 13.30 9.49
N ASP A 238 -28.70 12.60 9.54
CA ASP A 238 -29.02 11.57 8.56
C ASP A 238 -29.03 12.18 7.16
N LEU A 239 -28.37 11.51 6.22
CA LEU A 239 -28.50 11.85 4.82
C LEU A 239 -29.91 11.47 4.35
N PRO A 240 -30.64 12.38 3.68
CA PRO A 240 -31.89 11.99 3.04
C PRO A 240 -31.61 10.97 1.93
N ASP A 241 -32.59 10.11 1.68
CA ASP A 241 -32.55 9.12 0.61
C ASP A 241 -32.28 9.81 -0.74
N GLY A 242 -31.35 9.28 -1.52
CA GLY A 242 -30.95 9.89 -2.77
C GLY A 242 -29.58 9.47 -3.27
N VAL A 243 -29.17 10.09 -4.37
CA VAL A 243 -27.87 9.86 -5.02
C VAL A 243 -26.96 11.03 -4.69
N TYR A 244 -25.75 10.72 -4.24
CA TYR A 244 -24.72 11.68 -3.92
C TYR A 244 -23.48 11.40 -4.75
N VAL A 245 -22.66 12.43 -4.95
CA VAL A 245 -21.29 12.22 -5.40
C VAL A 245 -20.37 12.25 -4.19
N HIS A 246 -19.66 11.15 -3.96
CA HIS A 246 -18.72 10.97 -2.86
C HIS A 246 -17.32 11.39 -3.28
N LEU A 247 -16.76 12.35 -2.56
CA LEU A 247 -15.49 13.00 -2.85
C LEU A 247 -14.34 12.44 -2.01
N GLY A 248 -14.63 11.95 -0.81
CA GLY A 248 -13.61 11.34 0.04
C GLY A 248 -14.10 10.84 1.38
N PHE A 249 -13.29 10.00 2.04
CA PHE A 249 -13.54 9.46 3.37
C PHE A 249 -12.40 9.79 4.32
N PHE A 250 -12.71 10.34 5.49
CA PHE A 250 -11.72 10.90 6.42
C PHE A 250 -11.97 10.40 7.83
N ARG A 251 -10.94 9.92 8.52
CA ARG A 251 -11.03 9.54 9.95
C ARG A 251 -10.81 10.73 10.90
N GLN A 252 -10.28 11.85 10.38
CA GLN A 252 -9.94 13.04 11.16
C GLN A 252 -10.64 14.26 10.58
N VAL A 253 -11.37 15.01 11.43
CA VAL A 253 -12.13 16.20 11.01
C VAL A 253 -11.21 17.29 10.42
N GLN A 254 -9.99 17.44 10.92
CA GLN A 254 -9.00 18.40 10.40
C GLN A 254 -8.61 18.12 8.93
N SER A 255 -8.63 16.86 8.50
CA SER A 255 -8.35 16.51 7.10
C SER A 255 -9.47 16.95 6.17
N ILE A 256 -10.71 17.02 6.66
CA ILE A 256 -11.87 17.53 5.91
C ILE A 256 -11.72 19.02 5.63
N GLN A 257 -11.21 19.81 6.57
CA GLN A 257 -10.98 21.25 6.37
C GLN A 257 -9.97 21.50 5.25
N ARG A 258 -8.83 20.79 5.27
CA ARG A 258 -7.82 20.88 4.22
C ARG A 258 -8.38 20.46 2.86
N TYR A 259 -9.15 19.38 2.84
CA TYR A 259 -9.80 18.90 1.62
C TYR A 259 -10.83 19.91 1.09
N ARG A 260 -11.66 20.49 1.96
CA ARG A 260 -12.65 21.49 1.54
C ARG A 260 -12.00 22.68 0.86
N ASN A 261 -10.90 23.20 1.39
CA ASN A 261 -10.18 24.32 0.78
C ASN A 261 -9.65 23.99 -0.63
N LEU A 262 -9.33 22.71 -0.90
CA LEU A 262 -8.92 22.25 -2.22
C LEU A 262 -10.10 22.17 -3.19
N VAL A 263 -11.27 21.75 -2.72
CA VAL A 263 -12.43 21.50 -3.56
C VAL A 263 -13.30 22.76 -3.74
N THR A 264 -13.23 23.75 -2.84
CA THR A 264 -14.05 24.98 -2.90
C THR A 264 -13.87 25.82 -4.15
N ASP A 265 -12.77 25.62 -4.89
CA ASP A 265 -12.53 26.28 -6.17
C ASP A 265 -13.41 25.71 -7.31
N TYR A 266 -14.02 24.53 -7.10
CA TYR A 266 -14.74 23.76 -8.14
C TYR A 266 -16.14 23.30 -7.69
N VAL A 267 -16.32 23.05 -6.39
CA VAL A 267 -17.59 22.71 -5.76
C VAL A 267 -17.98 23.88 -4.86
N TRP A 268 -19.18 24.42 -5.07
CA TRP A 268 -19.67 25.47 -4.20
C TRP A 268 -19.80 24.95 -2.77
N GLY A 269 -19.29 25.72 -1.81
CA GLY A 269 -19.15 25.26 -0.42
C GLY A 269 -20.47 24.91 0.27
N ASP A 270 -21.60 25.31 -0.29
CA ASP A 270 -22.97 25.01 0.13
C ASP A 270 -23.52 23.68 -0.41
N GLU A 271 -22.94 23.13 -1.48
CA GLU A 271 -23.25 21.78 -1.97
C GLU A 271 -22.54 20.69 -1.16
N LEU A 272 -21.48 21.04 -0.43
CA LEU A 272 -20.64 20.10 0.29
C LEU A 272 -21.27 19.66 1.61
N LEU A 273 -21.55 18.37 1.69
CA LEU A 273 -22.09 17.68 2.84
C LEU A 273 -21.01 16.83 3.51
N VAL A 274 -20.96 16.87 4.83
CA VAL A 274 -20.17 15.92 5.63
C VAL A 274 -21.15 15.01 6.36
N HIS A 275 -20.95 13.70 6.26
CA HIS A 275 -21.76 12.70 6.95
C HIS A 275 -20.86 11.73 7.71
N TYR A 276 -21.20 11.44 8.97
CA TYR A 276 -20.48 10.45 9.76
C TYR A 276 -21.02 9.05 9.48
N ASP A 277 -20.20 8.20 8.88
CA ASP A 277 -20.45 6.79 8.64
C ASP A 277 -20.04 6.00 9.88
N GLU A 278 -21.02 5.65 10.71
CA GLU A 278 -20.82 4.90 11.95
C GLU A 278 -20.20 3.51 11.73
N PRO A 279 -20.66 2.68 10.76
CA PRO A 279 -20.03 1.40 10.45
C PRO A 279 -18.53 1.50 10.13
N LEU A 280 -18.12 2.54 9.41
CA LEU A 280 -16.72 2.74 9.01
C LEU A 280 -15.93 3.63 9.98
N ASN A 281 -16.57 4.18 11.02
CA ASN A 281 -15.98 5.07 12.01
C ASN A 281 -15.21 6.24 11.36
N GLY A 282 -15.89 6.98 10.48
CA GLY A 282 -15.29 8.16 9.82
C GLY A 282 -16.30 9.01 9.06
N PHE A 283 -15.79 10.01 8.35
CA PHE A 283 -16.57 11.07 7.73
C PHE A 283 -16.50 10.96 6.21
N ARG A 284 -17.67 10.86 5.56
CA ARG A 284 -17.82 11.00 4.11
C ARG A 284 -18.00 12.47 3.77
N VAL A 285 -17.30 12.92 2.73
CA VAL A 285 -17.53 14.21 2.08
C VAL A 285 -18.30 13.97 0.80
N LEU A 286 -19.50 14.50 0.71
CA LEU A 286 -20.49 14.23 -0.33
C LEU A 286 -20.96 15.55 -0.95
N ILE A 287 -21.54 15.48 -2.14
CA ILE A 287 -22.35 16.56 -2.73
C ILE A 287 -23.67 16.00 -3.25
N GLY A 288 -24.74 16.78 -3.13
CA GLY A 288 -26.11 16.37 -3.50
C GLY A 288 -27.14 16.73 -2.41
N PRO A 289 -28.33 16.10 -2.42
CA PRO A 289 -28.74 14.99 -3.28
C PRO A 289 -28.98 15.40 -4.73
N TYR A 290 -28.78 14.46 -5.66
CA TYR A 290 -29.02 14.59 -7.09
C TYR A 290 -29.95 13.50 -7.61
N THR A 291 -30.48 13.69 -8.82
CA THR A 291 -30.97 12.56 -9.62
C THR A 291 -29.78 11.73 -10.11
N GLU A 292 -30.00 10.47 -10.48
CA GLU A 292 -28.89 9.62 -10.97
C GLU A 292 -28.17 10.21 -12.21
N PRO A 293 -28.87 10.69 -13.26
CA PRO A 293 -28.22 11.34 -14.40
C PRO A 293 -27.39 12.56 -13.99
N ASP A 294 -27.92 13.39 -13.09
CA ASP A 294 -27.22 14.60 -12.61
C ASP A 294 -25.99 14.24 -11.78
N ALA A 295 -26.09 13.22 -10.92
CA ALA A 295 -24.95 12.72 -10.14
C ALA A 295 -23.84 12.21 -11.06
N ARG A 296 -24.18 11.49 -12.14
CA ARG A 296 -23.21 10.99 -13.12
C ARG A 296 -22.53 12.13 -13.88
N ALA A 297 -23.30 13.12 -14.31
CA ALA A 297 -22.77 14.32 -14.97
C ALA A 297 -21.83 15.11 -14.03
N ARG A 298 -22.27 15.34 -12.78
CA ARG A 298 -21.49 16.06 -11.78
C ARG A 298 -20.20 15.32 -11.40
N ARG A 299 -20.25 13.99 -11.27
CA ARG A 299 -19.07 13.16 -11.06
C ARG A 299 -18.06 13.30 -12.21
N GLN A 300 -18.53 13.33 -13.46
CA GLN A 300 -17.66 13.48 -14.63
C GLN A 300 -16.97 14.85 -14.63
N ASP A 301 -17.72 15.92 -14.38
CA ASP A 301 -17.22 17.30 -14.26
C ASP A 301 -16.12 17.43 -13.18
N ILE A 302 -16.31 16.80 -12.01
CA ILE A 302 -15.30 16.79 -10.94
C ILE A 302 -14.04 16.02 -11.35
N ARG A 303 -14.17 14.91 -12.08
CA ARG A 303 -13.04 14.11 -12.55
C ARG A 303 -12.22 14.82 -13.63
N GLU A 304 -12.82 15.71 -14.41
CA GLU A 304 -12.10 16.55 -15.38
C GLU A 304 -11.15 17.54 -14.70
N HIS A 305 -11.34 17.79 -13.40
CA HIS A 305 -10.47 18.62 -12.57
C HIS A 305 -9.48 17.80 -11.72
N ASP A 306 -9.15 16.57 -12.14
CA ASP A 306 -8.20 15.67 -11.46
C ASP A 306 -8.57 15.33 -10.01
N MET A 307 -9.87 15.40 -9.70
CA MET A 307 -10.42 14.97 -8.41
C MET A 307 -11.15 13.65 -8.52
N ASP A 308 -10.97 12.80 -7.51
CA ASP A 308 -11.70 11.54 -7.43
C ASP A 308 -13.14 11.77 -6.95
N ALA A 309 -14.08 11.11 -7.63
CA ALA A 309 -15.49 11.24 -7.36
C ALA A 309 -16.23 9.93 -7.68
N PHE A 310 -17.08 9.48 -6.77
CA PHE A 310 -17.84 8.22 -6.85
C PHE A 310 -19.34 8.47 -6.70
N ILE A 311 -20.16 7.56 -7.22
CA ILE A 311 -21.61 7.63 -6.95
C ILE A 311 -21.89 6.92 -5.63
N TYR A 312 -22.54 7.60 -4.70
CA TYR A 312 -22.93 7.07 -3.40
C TYR A 312 -24.45 7.06 -3.27
N TRP A 313 -25.00 5.88 -3.04
CA TRP A 313 -26.43 5.64 -2.92
C TRP A 313 -26.81 5.58 -1.45
N VAL A 314 -27.71 6.47 -1.03
CA VAL A 314 -28.36 6.37 0.28
C VAL A 314 -29.68 5.63 0.06
N PRO A 315 -29.79 4.36 0.49
CA PRO A 315 -30.97 3.55 0.25
C PRO A 315 -32.20 4.16 0.92
N GLN A 316 -33.36 4.03 0.28
CA GLN A 316 -34.63 4.41 0.89
C GLN A 316 -34.82 3.62 2.19
N ARG A 317 -34.83 4.33 3.33
CA ARG A 317 -35.25 3.71 4.59
C ARG A 317 -36.76 3.50 4.50
N ASP A 318 -37.20 2.25 4.42
CA ASP A 318 -38.62 1.90 4.53
C ASP A 318 -39.18 2.56 5.80
N ARG A 319 -40.01 3.59 5.62
CA ARG A 319 -40.59 4.39 6.72
C ARG A 319 -41.80 3.72 7.34
#